data_AF-A0A832ESU5-F1
#
_entry.id   AF-A0A832ESU5-F1
#
_cell.length_a   1.000
_cell.length_b   1.000
_cell.length_c   1.000
_cell.angle_alpha   90.00
_cell.angle_beta   90.00
_cell.angle_gamma   90.00
#
_symmetry.space_group_name_H-M   'P 1'
#
loop_
_entity.id
_entity.type
_entity.pdbx_description
1 polymer ?
#
loop_
_entity_poly.entity_id
_entity_poly.type
_entity_poly.pdbx_seq_one_letter_code
_entity_poly.pdbx_strand_id
1 'polypeptide(L)'
;TQLAEAIVGIGFFKNEETIRRSLKDFQHLVGRVRKMRLMGAAALDAVYVAAGRFDAYIEYGIKLWDICAGELILGCAGGKTQKIPAAEPHTFAIKMWNGNLPLTDFTPLEVATTGTGRL
;
A
#
# COMPACT_ATOMS: atom_id res chain seq x y z
N THR A 1 -4.60 -11.17 12.59
CA THR A 1 -5.82 -10.34 12.57
C THR A 1 -6.79 -10.90 11.55
N GLN A 2 -8.09 -10.98 11.84
CA GLN A 2 -9.09 -11.30 10.82
C GLN A 2 -9.33 -10.07 9.93
N LEU A 3 -9.60 -10.25 8.64
CA LEU A 3 -9.78 -9.12 7.71
C LEU A 3 -10.84 -8.11 8.19
N ALA A 4 -11.97 -8.61 8.71
CA ALA A 4 -13.07 -7.78 9.21
C ALA A 4 -12.70 -6.90 10.42
N GLU A 5 -11.61 -7.20 11.12
CA GLU A 5 -11.13 -6.42 12.25
C GLU A 5 -10.07 -5.40 11.85
N ALA A 6 -9.52 -5.53 10.65
CA ALA A 6 -8.35 -4.79 10.21
C ALA A 6 -8.64 -3.30 10.00
N ILE A 7 -7.67 -2.46 10.34
CA ILE A 7 -7.64 -1.05 9.93
C ILE A 7 -6.63 -0.89 8.80
N VAL A 8 -7.06 -0.41 7.65
CA VAL A 8 -6.23 -0.31 6.45
C VAL A 8 -6.05 1.15 6.03
N GLY A 9 -4.81 1.60 5.93
CA GLY A 9 -4.43 2.85 5.31
C GLY A 9 -4.40 2.75 3.79
N ILE A 10 -4.84 3.78 3.09
CA ILE A 10 -4.74 3.88 1.63
C ILE A 10 -4.29 5.28 1.20
N GLY A 11 -3.37 5.32 0.24
CA GLY A 11 -2.88 6.53 -0.39
C GLY A 11 -3.38 6.73 -1.82
N PHE A 12 -3.48 7.99 -2.24
CA PHE A 12 -3.88 8.40 -3.59
C PHE A 12 -2.85 9.39 -4.15
N PHE A 13 -1.95 8.89 -5.00
CA PHE A 13 -1.08 9.73 -5.79
C PHE A 13 -1.82 10.36 -6.97
N LYS A 14 -1.45 11.58 -7.36
CA LYS A 14 -2.19 12.42 -8.34
C LYS A 14 -1.94 12.06 -9.81
N ASN A 15 -1.97 10.77 -10.13
CA ASN A 15 -1.98 10.25 -11.50
C ASN A 15 -3.26 9.44 -11.71
N GLU A 16 -3.91 9.59 -12.86
CA GLU A 16 -5.16 8.90 -13.20
C GLU A 16 -5.05 7.38 -13.04
N GLU A 17 -3.96 6.78 -13.52
CA GLU A 17 -3.77 5.33 -13.44
C GLU A 17 -3.57 4.86 -11.99
N THR A 18 -2.82 5.60 -11.18
CA THR A 18 -2.62 5.27 -9.76
C THR A 18 -3.90 5.45 -8.97
N ILE A 19 -4.69 6.49 -9.25
CA ILE A 19 -6.01 6.71 -8.66
C ILE A 19 -6.93 5.54 -8.97
N ARG A 20 -7.00 5.10 -10.22
CA ARG A 20 -7.83 3.97 -10.65
C ARG A 20 -7.46 2.69 -9.90
N ARG A 21 -6.16 2.41 -9.73
CA ARG A 21 -5.66 1.26 -8.96
C ARG A 21 -6.01 1.36 -7.47
N SER A 22 -5.75 2.51 -6.83
CA SER A 22 -6.13 2.75 -5.43
C SER A 22 -7.65 2.63 -5.22
N LEU A 23 -8.48 3.16 -6.13
CA LEU A 23 -9.94 3.06 -6.05
C LEU A 23 -10.42 1.60 -6.15
N LYS A 24 -9.79 0.79 -7.01
CA LYS A 24 -10.12 -0.64 -7.12
C LYS A 24 -9.88 -1.36 -5.80
N ASP A 25 -8.74 -1.15 -5.16
CA ASP A 25 -8.45 -1.72 -3.84
C ASP A 25 -9.40 -1.18 -2.75
N PHE A 26 -9.66 0.13 -2.77
CA PHE A 26 -10.59 0.73 -1.83
C PHE A 26 -11.98 0.12 -1.92
N GLN A 27 -12.54 0.02 -3.14
CA GLN A 27 -13.86 -0.57 -3.37
C GLN A 27 -13.92 -2.03 -2.91
N HIS A 28 -12.85 -2.78 -3.13
CA HIS A 28 -12.75 -4.17 -2.69
C HIS A 28 -12.72 -4.30 -1.16
N LEU A 29 -12.03 -3.40 -0.46
CA LEU A 29 -11.75 -3.51 0.98
C LEU A 29 -12.76 -2.78 1.87
N VAL A 30 -13.37 -1.69 1.42
CA VAL A 30 -14.14 -0.76 2.28
C VAL A 30 -15.29 -1.42 3.04
N GLY A 31 -15.91 -2.47 2.48
CA GLY A 31 -16.96 -3.25 3.13
C GLY A 31 -16.49 -4.53 3.82
N ARG A 32 -15.19 -4.86 3.74
CA ARG A 32 -14.59 -6.11 4.24
C ARG A 32 -13.68 -5.92 5.43
N VAL A 33 -13.21 -4.70 5.68
CA VAL A 33 -12.34 -4.35 6.81
C VAL A 33 -13.09 -3.52 7.85
N ARG A 34 -12.56 -3.43 9.07
CA ARG A 34 -13.17 -2.61 10.13
C ARG A 34 -13.23 -1.14 9.74
N LYS A 35 -12.13 -0.61 9.18
CA LYS A 35 -12.06 0.78 8.75
C LYS A 35 -10.96 1.03 7.73
N MET A 36 -11.28 1.86 6.73
CA MET A 36 -10.29 2.49 5.84
C MET A 36 -9.84 3.85 6.39
N ARG A 37 -8.55 4.17 6.23
CA ARG A 37 -7.94 5.45 6.63
C ARG A 37 -7.18 6.07 5.46
N LEU A 38 -7.26 7.39 5.36
CA LEU A 38 -6.51 8.20 4.40
C LEU A 38 -5.80 9.29 5.21
N MET A 39 -4.53 9.09 5.54
CA MET A 39 -3.78 10.02 6.41
C MET A 39 -3.04 11.12 5.63
N GLY A 40 -2.75 10.86 4.35
CA GLY A 40 -2.04 11.80 3.48
C GLY A 40 -0.53 11.89 3.71
N ALA A 41 0.06 10.91 4.43
CA ALA A 41 1.50 10.85 4.69
C ALA A 41 1.99 9.40 4.75
N ALA A 42 2.60 8.91 3.66
CA ALA A 42 3.03 7.53 3.50
C ALA A 42 3.95 7.02 4.62
N ALA A 43 4.93 7.85 5.05
CA ALA A 43 5.81 7.51 6.15
C ALA A 43 5.05 7.30 7.47
N LEU A 44 4.03 8.12 7.73
CA LEU A 44 3.20 8.00 8.93
C LEU A 44 2.34 6.75 8.89
N ASP A 45 1.72 6.46 7.74
CA ASP A 45 0.92 5.25 7.54
C ASP A 45 1.76 3.98 7.79
N ALA A 46 2.99 3.93 7.26
CA ALA A 46 3.92 2.82 7.51
C ALA A 46 4.27 2.66 8.99
N VAL A 47 4.56 3.75 9.70
CA VAL A 47 4.87 3.73 11.14
C VAL A 47 3.64 3.36 11.97
N TYR A 48 2.43 3.72 11.53
CA TYR A 48 1.19 3.28 12.19
C TYR A 48 0.93 1.79 12.01
N VAL A 49 1.34 1.19 10.89
CA VAL A 49 1.36 -0.27 10.76
C VAL A 49 2.37 -0.87 11.74
N ALA A 50 3.60 -0.32 11.80
CA ALA A 50 4.64 -0.79 12.70
C ALA A 50 4.24 -0.71 14.18
N ALA A 51 3.53 0.35 14.57
CA ALA A 51 3.02 0.56 15.93
C ALA A 51 1.73 -0.23 16.25
N GLY A 52 1.21 -1.02 15.31
CA GLY A 52 -0.02 -1.80 15.49
C GLY A 52 -1.30 -0.96 15.54
N ARG A 53 -1.25 0.31 15.10
CA ARG A 53 -2.45 1.16 14.98
C ARG A 53 -3.24 0.82 13.72
N PHE A 54 -2.52 0.52 12.63
CA PHE A 54 -3.07 -0.03 11.40
C PHE A 54 -2.56 -1.46 11.20
N ASP A 55 -3.29 -2.24 10.42
CA ASP A 55 -2.89 -3.60 10.05
C ASP A 55 -2.17 -3.63 8.71
N ALA A 56 -2.57 -2.76 7.79
CA ALA A 56 -1.98 -2.65 6.46
C ALA A 56 -2.04 -1.22 5.90
N TYR A 57 -1.19 -0.95 4.92
CA TYR A 57 -1.11 0.28 4.17
C TYR A 57 -0.82 -0.02 2.70
N ILE A 58 -1.53 0.65 1.79
CA ILE A 58 -1.45 0.46 0.33
C ILE A 58 -1.31 1.81 -0.35
N GLU A 59 -0.35 1.95 -1.26
CA GLU A 59 -0.27 3.12 -2.14
C GLU A 59 0.40 2.79 -3.48
N TYR A 60 -0.04 3.47 -4.54
CA TYR A 60 0.51 3.37 -5.89
C TYR A 60 1.10 4.71 -6.31
N GLY A 61 2.29 4.70 -6.90
CA GLY A 61 2.94 5.93 -7.39
C GLY A 61 3.75 6.67 -6.33
N ILE A 62 4.04 6.04 -5.20
CA ILE A 62 4.76 6.67 -4.09
C ILE A 62 6.26 6.76 -4.39
N LYS A 63 6.91 7.84 -3.93
CA LYS A 63 8.35 8.01 -4.12
C LYS A 63 9.13 7.26 -3.05
N LEU A 64 10.32 6.77 -3.45
CA LEU A 64 11.20 5.99 -2.58
C LEU A 64 11.49 6.70 -1.25
N TRP A 65 11.77 8.00 -1.29
CA TRP A 65 12.09 8.79 -0.10
C TRP A 65 10.93 8.93 0.89
N ASP A 66 9.68 8.80 0.43
CA ASP A 66 8.51 8.88 1.31
C ASP A 66 8.28 7.58 2.10
N ILE A 67 8.92 6.48 1.70
CA ILE A 67 8.66 5.14 2.26
C ILE A 67 9.88 4.49 2.90
N CYS A 68 11.11 4.86 2.52
CA CYS A 68 12.33 4.18 3.00
C CYS A 68 12.43 4.10 4.53
N ALA A 69 12.19 5.22 5.22
CA ALA A 69 12.27 5.25 6.68
C ALA A 69 11.17 4.39 7.31
N GLY A 70 9.93 4.50 6.81
CA GLY A 70 8.80 3.72 7.29
C GLY A 70 8.97 2.22 7.06
N GLU A 71 9.49 1.82 5.90
CA GLU A 71 9.80 0.43 5.55
C GLU A 71 10.82 -0.19 6.53
N LEU A 72 11.88 0.54 6.87
CA LEU A 72 12.88 0.08 7.83
C LEU A 72 12.26 -0.11 9.22
N ILE A 73 11.52 0.90 9.71
CA ILE A 73 10.85 0.84 11.01
C ILE A 73 9.88 -0.34 11.08
N LEU A 74 9.07 -0.52 10.03
CA LEU A 74 8.14 -1.64 9.91
C LEU A 74 8.87 -2.98 9.95
N GLY A 75 9.98 -3.12 9.23
CA GLY A 75 10.81 -4.33 9.25
C GLY A 75 11.35 -4.65 10.64
N CYS A 76 11.83 -3.64 11.37
CA CYS A 76 12.27 -3.81 12.77
C CYS A 76 11.13 -4.25 13.71
N ALA A 77 9.89 -3.84 13.42
CA ALA A 77 8.71 -4.28 14.16
C ALA A 77 8.19 -5.67 13.73
N GLY A 78 8.86 -6.35 12.81
CA GLY A 78 8.44 -7.67 12.28
C GLY A 78 7.37 -7.59 11.19
N GLY A 79 7.05 -6.39 10.72
CA GLY A 79 6.15 -6.19 9.59
C GLY A 79 6.78 -6.58 8.26
N LYS A 80 5.95 -6.62 7.23
CA LYS A 80 6.33 -7.07 5.89
C LYS A 80 5.98 -6.00 4.86
N THR A 81 6.80 -5.94 3.82
CA THR A 81 6.64 -5.00 2.71
C THR A 81 6.71 -5.76 1.39
N GLN A 82 5.78 -5.47 0.51
CA GLN A 82 5.84 -5.82 -0.90
C GLN A 82 5.92 -4.51 -1.68
N LYS A 83 6.93 -4.36 -2.52
CA LYS A 83 7.10 -3.18 -3.38
C LYS A 83 7.49 -3.57 -4.79
N ILE A 84 6.94 -2.87 -5.77
CA ILE A 84 7.23 -3.07 -7.20
C ILE A 84 7.57 -1.71 -7.81
N PRO A 85 8.68 -1.59 -8.57
CA PRO A 85 8.98 -0.37 -9.30
C PRO A 85 7.88 -0.01 -10.29
N ALA A 86 7.55 1.28 -10.37
CA ALA A 86 6.75 1.82 -11.46
C ALA A 86 7.64 2.24 -12.64
N ALA A 87 7.02 2.67 -13.75
CA ALA A 87 7.76 3.12 -14.93
C ALA A 87 8.61 4.38 -14.67
N GLU A 88 8.20 5.23 -13.74
CA GLU A 88 8.92 6.45 -13.39
C GLU A 88 10.07 6.16 -12.38
N PRO A 89 11.25 6.80 -12.53
CA PRO A 89 12.35 6.63 -11.59
C PRO A 89 11.96 6.89 -10.14
N HIS A 90 12.45 6.03 -9.25
CA HIS A 90 12.21 6.08 -7.80
C HIS A 90 10.73 6.05 -7.38
N THR A 91 9.83 5.67 -8.29
CA THR A 91 8.40 5.54 -8.02
C THR A 91 8.04 4.06 -7.84
N PHE A 92 7.18 3.75 -6.85
CA PHE A 92 6.83 2.39 -6.49
C PHE A 92 5.32 2.21 -6.27
N ALA A 93 4.85 0.98 -6.43
CA ALA A 93 3.61 0.50 -5.85
C ALA A 93 3.95 -0.34 -4.61
N ILE A 94 3.28 -0.08 -3.50
CA ILE A 94 3.61 -0.69 -2.21
C ILE A 94 2.40 -1.26 -1.49
N LYS A 95 2.68 -2.31 -0.71
CA LYS A 95 1.85 -2.82 0.36
C LYS A 95 2.72 -3.09 1.57
N MET A 96 2.31 -2.56 2.70
CA MET A 96 3.01 -2.69 3.98
C MET A 96 2.01 -3.23 4.98
N TRP A 97 2.36 -4.27 5.75
CA TRP A 97 1.43 -4.86 6.71
C TRP A 97 2.15 -5.48 7.91
N ASN A 98 1.41 -5.73 8.98
CA ASN A 98 1.93 -6.27 10.23
C ASN A 98 2.32 -7.76 10.19
N GLY A 99 2.26 -8.42 9.03
CA GLY A 99 2.60 -9.85 8.86
C GLY A 99 1.50 -10.85 9.24
N ASN A 100 0.45 -10.40 9.94
CA ASN A 100 -0.61 -11.26 10.51
C ASN A 100 -1.92 -11.23 9.72
N LEU A 101 -1.93 -10.55 8.59
CA LEU A 101 -3.07 -10.38 7.71
C LEU A 101 -2.88 -11.24 6.46
N PRO A 102 -3.86 -12.09 6.09
CA PRO A 102 -3.77 -12.87 4.87
C PRO A 102 -3.85 -11.95 3.65
N LEU A 103 -2.76 -11.85 2.89
CA LEU A 103 -2.71 -10.98 1.71
C LEU A 103 -3.60 -11.44 0.54
N THR A 104 -4.17 -12.65 0.62
CA THR A 104 -5.09 -13.19 -0.39
C THR A 104 -6.32 -12.30 -0.61
N ASP A 105 -6.68 -11.49 0.39
CA ASP A 105 -7.79 -10.56 0.32
C ASP A 105 -7.44 -9.21 -0.32
N PHE A 106 -6.19 -9.00 -0.70
CA PHE A 106 -5.71 -7.78 -1.34
C PHE A 106 -5.43 -8.04 -2.81
N THR A 107 -5.84 -7.14 -3.71
CA THR A 107 -5.57 -7.26 -5.16
C THR A 107 -4.06 -7.41 -5.40
N PRO A 108 -3.54 -8.50 -5.99
CA PRO A 108 -2.11 -8.69 -6.17
C PRO A 108 -1.40 -7.44 -6.72
N LEU A 109 -0.22 -7.12 -6.17
CA LEU A 109 0.60 -6.08 -6.79
C LEU A 109 1.14 -6.66 -8.11
N GLU A 110 0.59 -6.19 -9.21
CA GLU A 110 1.07 -6.52 -10.55
C GLU A 110 2.05 -5.45 -11.03
N VAL A 111 3.10 -5.90 -11.74
CA VAL A 111 4.00 -5.05 -12.50
C VAL A 111 3.15 -4.30 -13.52
N ALA A 112 3.34 -2.98 -13.64
CA ALA A 112 2.72 -2.24 -14.72
C ALA A 112 3.22 -2.85 -16.03
N THR A 113 2.37 -3.59 -16.74
CA THR A 113 2.68 -4.07 -18.08
C THR A 113 2.90 -2.82 -18.91
N THR A 114 4.14 -2.53 -19.27
CA THR A 114 4.44 -1.51 -20.28
C THR A 114 3.61 -1.88 -21.49
N GLY A 115 2.59 -1.08 -21.81
CA GLY A 115 1.85 -1.24 -23.04
C GLY A 115 2.85 -1.22 -24.18
N THR A 116 2.99 -2.34 -24.88
CA THR A 116 3.62 -2.43 -26.18
C THR A 116 2.77 -1.55 -27.12
N GLY A 117 3.15 -0.28 -27.19
CA GLY A 117 2.39 0.75 -27.89
C GLY A 117 3.32 1.87 -28.31
N ARG A 118 4.27 1.55 -29.20
CA ARG A 118 4.91 2.41 -30.20
C ARG A 118 6.14 1.71 -30.79
N LEU A 119 5.97 1.14 -31.98
CA LEU A 119 6.83 1.32 -33.15
C LEU A 119 5.93 1.23 -34.38
#